data_AF-A0A359CLI6-F1
#
_entry.id   AF-A0A359CLI6-F1
#
_cell.length_a   1.000
_cell.length_b   1.000
_cell.length_c   1.000
_cell.angle_alpha   90.00
_cell.angle_beta   90.00
_cell.angle_gamma   90.00
#
_symmetry.space_group_name_H-M   'P 1'
#
loop_
_entity.id
_entity.type
_entity.pdbx_description
1 polymer ?
#
loop_
_entity_poly.entity_id
_entity_poly.type
_entity_poly.pdbx_seq_one_letter_code
_entity_poly.pdbx_strand_id
1 'polypeptide(L)'
;MPNFLKLILAEVAVVFISFAFFSFIIPGDKRHKIWEKYISSFAKFVIYIFIIALAVTGITALIVYALRLERYLNVIAALVQSFVIGFILSCVPRRGAGDKKKEKDSWK
;
A
#
# COMPACT_ATOMS: atom_id res chain seq x y z
N MET A 1 -8.91 -24.22 -13.49
CA MET A 1 -7.68 -23.39 -13.36
C MET A 1 -7.58 -22.13 -14.25
N PRO A 2 -8.43 -21.84 -15.28
CA PRO A 2 -8.24 -20.65 -16.13
C PRO A 2 -8.60 -19.30 -15.45
N ASN A 3 -9.19 -19.32 -14.24
CA ASN A 3 -9.57 -18.10 -13.51
C ASN A 3 -8.50 -17.61 -12.52
N PHE A 4 -7.52 -18.46 -12.17
CA PHE A 4 -6.49 -18.11 -11.18
C PHE A 4 -5.48 -17.09 -11.72
N LEU A 5 -5.02 -17.28 -12.96
CA LEU A 5 -4.14 -16.31 -13.63
C LEU A 5 -4.82 -14.94 -13.82
N LYS A 6 -6.12 -14.94 -14.14
CA LYS A 6 -6.90 -13.69 -14.25
C LYS A 6 -7.04 -12.99 -12.90
N LEU A 7 -7.20 -13.74 -11.81
CA LEU A 7 -7.26 -13.19 -10.46
C LEU A 7 -5.92 -12.56 -10.07
N ILE A 8 -4.80 -13.26 -10.26
CA ILE A 8 -3.45 -12.70 -10.00
C ILE A 8 -3.23 -11.44 -10.83
N LEU A 9 -3.57 -11.47 -12.12
CA LEU A 9 -3.40 -10.31 -12.98
C LEU A 9 -4.24 -9.12 -12.51
N ALA A 10 -5.46 -9.37 -12.04
CA ALA A 10 -6.31 -8.35 -11.44
C ALA A 10 -5.70 -7.77 -10.14
N GLU A 11 -5.14 -8.62 -9.27
CA GLU A 11 -4.46 -8.15 -8.05
C GLU A 11 -3.25 -7.28 -8.38
N VAL A 12 -2.40 -7.72 -9.30
CA VAL A 12 -1.26 -6.92 -9.77
C VAL A 12 -1.72 -5.59 -10.33
N ALA A 13 -2.78 -5.58 -11.14
CA ALA A 13 -3.36 -4.35 -11.65
C ALA A 13 -3.84 -3.43 -10.52
N VAL A 14 -4.52 -3.97 -9.50
CA VAL A 14 -4.97 -3.21 -8.32
C VAL A 14 -3.80 -2.63 -7.54
N VAL A 15 -2.69 -3.37 -7.37
CA VAL A 15 -1.48 -2.85 -6.73
C VAL A 15 -0.95 -1.63 -7.49
N PHE A 16 -0.83 -1.72 -8.81
CA PHE A 16 -0.32 -0.61 -9.64
C PHE A 16 -1.28 0.59 -9.67
N ILE A 17 -2.59 0.35 -9.76
CA ILE A 17 -3.61 1.40 -9.71
C ILE A 17 -3.53 2.13 -8.36
N SER A 18 -3.49 1.38 -7.26
CA SER A 18 -3.34 1.92 -5.91
C SER A 18 -2.05 2.73 -5.78
N PHE A 19 -0.93 2.19 -6.27
CA PHE A 19 0.35 2.90 -6.28
C PHE A 19 0.30 4.24 -7.01
N ALA A 20 -0.31 4.27 -8.20
CA ALA A 20 -0.47 5.49 -8.98
C ALA A 20 -1.38 6.49 -8.25
N PHE A 21 -2.51 6.01 -7.72
CA PHE A 21 -3.47 6.79 -6.95
C PHE A 21 -2.81 7.47 -5.73
N PHE A 22 -2.10 6.71 -4.91
CA PHE A 22 -1.40 7.25 -3.74
C PHE A 22 -0.20 8.13 -4.12
N SER A 23 0.49 7.81 -5.21
CA SER A 23 1.58 8.65 -5.71
C SER A 23 1.09 10.02 -6.20
N PHE A 24 -0.13 10.09 -6.73
CA PHE A 24 -0.77 11.32 -7.18
C PHE A 24 -1.33 12.14 -6.01
N ILE A 25 -2.01 11.48 -5.07
CA ILE A 25 -2.67 12.14 -3.92
C ILE A 25 -1.65 12.62 -2.88
N ILE A 26 -0.60 11.85 -2.62
CA ILE A 26 0.35 12.15 -1.55
C ILE A 26 1.63 12.73 -2.14
N PRO A 27 1.97 14.00 -1.84
CA PRO A 27 3.20 14.61 -2.33
C PRO A 27 4.43 13.86 -1.81
N GLY A 28 5.48 13.81 -2.63
CA GLY A 28 6.71 13.03 -2.35
C GLY A 28 7.34 13.33 -0.99
N ASP A 29 7.31 14.60 -0.56
CA ASP A 29 7.82 15.03 0.75
C ASP A 29 7.13 14.34 1.93
N LYS A 30 5.79 14.19 1.85
CA LYS A 30 5.01 13.52 2.91
C LYS A 30 5.29 12.02 2.90
N ARG A 31 5.40 11.41 1.72
CA ARG A 31 5.74 9.98 1.55
C ARG A 31 7.13 9.66 2.11
N HIS A 32 8.11 10.52 1.86
CA HIS A 32 9.45 10.35 2.41
C HIS A 32 9.47 10.43 3.94
N LYS A 33 8.77 11.40 4.52
CA LYS A 33 8.61 11.50 5.98
C LYS A 33 7.93 10.27 6.59
N ILE A 34 6.93 9.71 5.92
CA ILE A 34 6.27 8.45 6.34
C ILE A 34 7.29 7.31 6.31
N TRP A 35 8.09 7.22 5.24
CA TRP A 35 9.13 6.19 5.11
C TRP A 35 10.19 6.30 6.22
N GLU A 36 10.75 7.48 6.46
CA GLU A 36 11.75 7.67 7.53
C GLU A 36 11.18 7.36 8.92
N LYS A 37 9.94 7.77 9.20
CA LYS A 37 9.34 7.61 10.53
C LYS A 37 8.97 6.16 10.84
N TYR A 38 8.39 5.44 9.88
CA TYR A 38 7.84 4.10 10.10
C TYR A 38 8.72 2.97 9.56
N ILE A 39 9.63 3.27 8.64
CA ILE A 39 10.37 2.27 7.83
C ILE A 39 11.89 2.38 8.01
N SER A 40 12.38 3.34 8.81
CA SER A 40 13.80 3.42 9.18
C SER A 40 14.32 2.20 9.95
N SER A 41 13.44 1.49 10.66
CA SER A 41 13.78 0.23 11.34
C SER A 41 12.97 -0.92 10.75
N PHE A 42 13.68 -1.91 10.18
CA PHE A 42 13.06 -3.08 9.57
C PHE A 42 12.15 -3.85 10.56
N ALA A 43 12.58 -4.01 11.81
CA ALA A 43 11.77 -4.67 12.84
C ALA A 43 10.45 -3.94 13.11
N LYS A 44 10.49 -2.61 13.27
CA LYS A 44 9.28 -1.80 13.47
C LYS A 44 8.37 -1.85 12.25
N PHE A 45 8.95 -1.78 11.06
CA PHE A 45 8.22 -1.90 9.80
C PHE A 45 7.43 -3.21 9.70
N VAL A 46 8.07 -4.34 9.98
CA VAL A 46 7.43 -5.65 9.97
C VAL A 46 6.28 -5.70 10.98
N ILE A 47 6.49 -5.22 12.20
CA ILE A 47 5.45 -5.17 13.25
C ILE A 47 4.26 -4.31 12.79
N TYR A 48 4.52 -3.11 12.24
CA TYR A 48 3.45 -2.23 11.79
C TYR A 48 2.67 -2.83 10.63
N ILE A 49 3.35 -3.42 9.63
CA ILE A 49 2.66 -4.13 8.54
C ILE A 49 1.82 -5.28 9.08
N PHE A 50 2.35 -6.06 10.03
CA PHE A 50 1.63 -7.19 10.59
C PHE A 50 0.35 -6.75 11.33
N ILE A 51 0.45 -5.72 12.17
CA ILE A 51 -0.71 -5.15 12.88
C ILE A 51 -1.73 -4.58 11.89
N ILE A 52 -1.29 -3.83 10.88
CA ILE A 52 -2.17 -3.28 9.84
C ILE A 52 -2.86 -4.41 9.06
N ALA A 53 -2.12 -5.46 8.67
CA ALA A 53 -2.65 -6.60 7.96
C ALA A 53 -3.73 -7.32 8.77
N LEU A 54 -3.48 -7.56 10.06
CA LEU A 54 -4.47 -8.16 10.97
C LEU A 54 -5.71 -7.28 11.09
N ALA A 55 -5.53 -5.98 11.31
CA ALA A 55 -6.64 -5.03 11.43
C ALA A 55 -7.47 -4.99 10.13
N VAL A 56 -6.82 -4.87 8.97
CA VAL A 56 -7.48 -4.85 7.67
C VAL A 56 -8.21 -6.15 7.39
N THR A 57 -7.60 -7.31 7.68
CA THR A 57 -8.24 -8.61 7.49
C THR A 57 -9.46 -8.76 8.41
N GLY A 58 -9.33 -8.39 9.69
CA GLY A 58 -10.43 -8.46 10.66
C GLY A 58 -11.60 -7.55 10.31
N ILE A 59 -11.32 -6.29 9.93
CA ILE A 59 -12.34 -5.33 9.48
C ILE A 59 -13.01 -5.82 8.19
N THR A 60 -12.22 -6.31 7.22
CA THR A 60 -12.76 -6.83 5.96
C THR A 60 -13.67 -8.02 6.21
N ALA A 61 -13.26 -8.96 7.07
CA ALA A 61 -14.08 -10.09 7.45
C ALA A 61 -15.41 -9.64 8.08
N LEU A 62 -15.36 -8.71 9.03
CA LEU A 62 -16.56 -8.18 9.69
C LEU A 62 -17.53 -7.58 8.67
N ILE A 63 -17.04 -6.74 7.76
CA ILE A 63 -17.86 -6.12 6.71
C ILE A 63 -18.45 -7.17 5.76
N VAL A 64 -17.64 -8.11 5.29
CA VAL A 64 -18.07 -9.14 4.34
C VAL A 64 -19.11 -10.08 4.96
N TYR A 65 -18.95 -10.45 6.23
CA TYR A 65 -19.93 -11.23 6.97
C TYR A 65 -21.23 -10.45 7.17
N ALA A 66 -21.15 -9.16 7.54
CA ALA A 66 -22.34 -8.31 7.66
C ALA A 66 -23.12 -8.22 6.34
N LEU A 67 -22.43 -8.24 5.19
CA LEU A 67 -23.03 -8.21 3.86
C LEU A 67 -23.44 -9.60 3.32
N ARG A 68 -23.24 -10.68 4.08
CA ARG A 68 -23.49 -12.07 3.66
C ARG A 68 -22.77 -12.47 2.36
N LEU A 69 -21.56 -11.93 2.17
CA LEU A 69 -20.71 -12.18 1.00
C LEU A 69 -19.57 -13.18 1.30
N GLU A 70 -19.76 -14.06 2.28
CA GLU A 70 -18.75 -15.00 2.79
C GLU A 70 -18.09 -15.89 1.71
N ARG A 71 -18.81 -16.23 0.65
CA ARG A 71 -18.25 -16.93 -0.53
C ARG A 71 -17.12 -16.17 -1.21
N TYR A 72 -17.11 -14.84 -1.14
CA TYR A 72 -16.14 -13.95 -1.77
C TYR A 72 -15.09 -13.42 -0.80
N LEU A 73 -15.10 -13.85 0.47
CA LEU A 73 -14.23 -13.33 1.51
C LEU A 73 -12.74 -13.36 1.10
N ASN A 74 -12.26 -14.49 0.58
CA ASN A 74 -10.86 -14.63 0.17
C ASN A 74 -10.48 -13.68 -0.97
N VAL A 75 -11.39 -13.44 -1.92
CA VAL A 75 -11.14 -12.53 -3.05
C VAL A 75 -11.12 -11.08 -2.57
N ILE A 76 -12.11 -10.68 -1.76
CA ILE A 76 -12.21 -9.31 -1.25
C ILE A 76 -11.04 -9.02 -0.31
N ALA A 77 -10.72 -9.93 0.62
CA ALA A 77 -9.60 -9.76 1.53
C ALA A 77 -8.28 -9.57 0.79
N ALA A 78 -8.01 -10.38 -0.25
CA ALA A 78 -6.79 -10.28 -1.03
C ALA A 78 -6.72 -8.98 -1.88
N LEU A 79 -7.85 -8.51 -2.41
CA LEU A 79 -7.94 -7.21 -3.10
C LEU A 79 -7.70 -6.03 -2.16
N VAL A 80 -8.29 -6.04 -0.96
CA VAL A 80 -8.08 -4.99 0.05
C VAL A 80 -6.62 -4.98 0.51
N GLN A 81 -6.01 -6.16 0.68
CA GLN A 81 -4.60 -6.27 1.03
C GLN A 81 -3.68 -5.72 -0.08
N SER A 82 -4.01 -6.00 -1.34
CA SER A 82 -3.31 -5.47 -2.52
C SER A 82 -3.31 -3.92 -2.55
N PHE A 83 -4.41 -3.29 -2.11
CA PHE A 83 -4.49 -1.84 -1.98
C PHE A 83 -3.50 -1.28 -0.94
N VAL A 84 -3.37 -1.95 0.21
CA VAL A 84 -2.39 -1.60 1.25
C VAL A 84 -0.95 -1.76 0.74
N ILE A 85 -0.67 -2.82 -0.01
CA ILE A 85 0.65 -3.04 -0.62
C ILE A 85 0.98 -1.93 -1.62
N GLY A 86 0.02 -1.55 -2.47
CA GLY A 86 0.17 -0.42 -3.41
C GLY A 86 0.48 0.90 -2.70
N PHE A 87 -0.16 1.16 -1.56
CA PHE A 87 0.16 2.30 -0.70
C PHE A 87 1.61 2.25 -0.19
N ILE A 88 2.04 1.11 0.37
CA ILE A 88 3.40 0.94 0.90
C ILE A 88 4.43 1.17 -0.21
N LEU A 89 4.23 0.59 -1.39
CA LEU A 89 5.09 0.78 -2.56
C LEU A 89 5.16 2.27 -2.97
N SER A 90 4.06 3.00 -2.83
CA SER A 90 4.04 4.43 -3.17
C SER A 90 4.95 5.25 -2.25
N CYS A 91 5.12 4.81 -1.00
CA CYS A 91 5.93 5.46 0.02
C CYS A 91 7.43 5.18 -0.11
N VAL A 92 7.83 4.18 -0.91
CA VAL A 92 9.25 3.86 -1.14
C VAL A 92 9.96 5.07 -1.75
N PRO A 93 11.04 5.56 -1.13
CA PRO A 93 11.78 6.70 -1.64
C PRO A 93 12.40 6.35 -2.99
N ARG A 94 12.12 7.15 -4.01
CA ARG A 94 12.73 7.01 -5.33
C ARG A 94 14.06 7.76 -5.35
N ARG A 95 15.11 7.09 -5.82
CA ARG A 95 16.44 7.71 -6.05
C ARG A 95 16.26 8.97 -6.91
N GLY A 96 16.88 10.10 -6.52
CA GLY A 96 16.82 11.39 -7.21
C GLY A 96 15.69 12.35 -6.82
N ALA A 97 14.70 11.93 -6.01
CA ALA A 97 13.64 12.84 -5.54
C ALA A 97 14.11 13.78 -4.41
N GLY A 98 15.11 13.38 -3.63
CA GLY A 98 15.71 14.20 -2.56
C GLY A 98 16.69 15.26 -3.07
N ASP A 99 17.32 15.04 -4.23
CA ASP A 99 18.37 15.93 -4.75
C ASP A 99 17.80 17.25 -5.30
N LYS A 100 16.59 17.21 -5.86
CA LYS A 100 15.88 18.41 -6.36
C LYS A 100 15.50 19.40 -5.26
N LYS A 101 15.46 18.97 -4.00
CA LYS A 101 15.11 19.83 -2.87
C LYS A 101 16.33 20.60 -2.34
N LYS A 102 17.51 19.96 -2.32
CA LYS A 102 18.77 20.62 -1.96
C LYS A 102 19.17 21.70 -2.96
N GLU A 103 18.88 21.49 -4.26
CA GLU A 103 19.13 22.49 -5.30
C GLU A 103 18.22 23.72 -5.15
N LYS A 104 16.96 23.56 -4.71
CA LYS A 104 16.02 24.67 -4.54
C LYS A 104 16.28 25.56 -3.33
N ASP A 105 16.89 25.01 -2.27
CA ASP A 105 17.28 25.76 -1.07
C ASP A 105 18.67 26.42 -1.20
N SER A 106 19.45 26.10 -2.24
CA SER A 106 20.75 26.70 -2.54
C SER A 106 20.67 28.05 -3.28
N TRP A 107 19.47 28.45 -3.74
CA TRP A 107 19.22 29.69 -4.49
C TRP A 107 18.27 30.65 -3.76
N LYS A 108 18.11 30.49 -2.44
CA LYS A 108 17.40 31.42 -1.56
C LYS A 108 18.32 32.12 -0.60
#